data_AF-A0A443Q7V2-F1
#
_entry.id   AF-A0A443Q7V2-F1
#
_cell.length_a   1.000
_cell.length_b   1.000
_cell.length_c   1.000
_cell.angle_alpha   90.00
_cell.angle_beta   90.00
_cell.angle_gamma   90.00
#
_symmetry.space_group_name_H-M   'P 1'
#
loop_
_entity.id
_entity.type
_entity.pdbx_description
1 polymer ?
#
loop_
_entity_poly.entity_id
_entity_poly.type
_entity_poly.pdbx_seq_one_letter_code
_entity_poly.pdbx_strand_id
1 'polypeptide(L)'
;MVIPYSLIFLTAIVGNALVVLTISLNRRMRTKTNAFLLNLAISNFLLGVFCMPFTLIGLLMKEFIFGAFLCSSIPYLQVCYVIAFIFCYSCIRLRQLMDTGFRVSRKILRHLSPV
;
A
#
# COMPACT_ATOMS: atom_id res chain seq x y z
N MET A 1 -13.14 19.52 -12.11
CA MET A 1 -11.83 19.03 -11.64
C MET A 1 -11.74 18.86 -10.13
N VAL A 2 -12.46 19.62 -9.31
CA VAL A 2 -12.43 19.50 -7.83
C VAL A 2 -13.05 18.21 -7.27
N ILE A 3 -14.14 17.71 -7.87
CA ILE A 3 -14.88 16.52 -7.41
C ILE A 3 -14.01 15.24 -7.29
N PRO A 4 -13.23 14.83 -8.31
CA PRO A 4 -12.38 13.65 -8.19
C PRO A 4 -11.27 13.82 -7.16
N TYR A 5 -10.73 15.03 -7.00
CA TYR A 5 -9.69 15.33 -6.00
C TYR A 5 -10.22 15.17 -4.57
N SER A 6 -11.38 15.74 -4.28
CA SER A 6 -12.03 15.58 -2.99
C SER A 6 -12.38 14.11 -2.70
N LEU A 7 -12.84 13.36 -3.70
CA LEU A 7 -13.17 11.94 -3.56
C LEU A 7 -11.94 11.08 -3.26
N ILE A 8 -10.83 11.31 -3.96
CA ILE A 8 -9.57 10.59 -3.72
C ILE A 8 -9.05 10.92 -2.32
N PHE A 9 -9.10 12.19 -1.91
CA PHE A 9 -8.69 12.61 -0.57
C PHE A 9 -9.53 11.98 0.54
N LEU A 10 -10.86 12.00 0.40
CA LEU A 10 -11.80 11.36 1.33
C LEU A 10 -11.59 9.84 1.38
N THR A 11 -11.48 9.19 0.22
CA THR A 11 -11.28 7.73 0.13
C THR A 11 -9.94 7.33 0.73
N ALA A 12 -8.90 8.14 0.51
CA ALA A 12 -7.59 7.93 1.12
C ALA A 12 -7.68 8.07 2.65
N ILE A 13 -8.36 9.09 3.18
CA ILE A 13 -8.46 9.31 4.64
C ILE A 13 -9.26 8.18 5.27
N VAL A 14 -10.44 7.91 4.73
CA VAL A 14 -11.38 6.91 5.26
C VAL A 14 -10.76 5.51 5.15
N GLY A 15 -10.18 5.17 4.00
CA GLY A 15 -9.58 3.86 3.75
C GLY A 15 -8.39 3.58 4.65
N ASN A 16 -7.49 4.55 4.81
CA ASN A 16 -6.31 4.38 5.67
C ASN A 16 -6.65 4.44 7.16
N ALA A 17 -7.59 5.30 7.57
CA ALA A 17 -8.11 5.33 8.93
C ALA A 17 -8.78 4.00 9.29
N LEU A 18 -9.57 3.39 8.39
CA LEU A 18 -10.17 2.07 8.61
C LEU A 18 -9.11 0.98 8.80
N VAL A 19 -8.02 0.99 8.01
CA VAL A 19 -6.93 0.02 8.14
C VAL A 19 -6.21 0.18 9.48
N VAL A 20 -5.87 1.42 9.86
CA VAL A 20 -5.24 1.73 11.16
C VAL A 20 -6.15 1.35 12.33
N LEU A 21 -7.45 1.67 12.24
CA LEU A 21 -8.45 1.33 13.26
C LEU A 21 -8.65 -0.17 13.37
N THR A 22 -8.77 -0.89 12.25
CA THR A 22 -8.94 -2.35 12.25
C THR A 22 -7.73 -3.06 12.86
N ILE A 23 -6.51 -2.56 12.59
CA ILE A 23 -5.28 -3.08 13.19
C ILE A 23 -5.18 -2.71 14.68
N SER A 24 -5.59 -1.49 15.05
CA SER A 24 -5.54 -1.01 16.44
C SER A 24 -6.58 -1.68 17.35
N LEU A 25 -7.80 -1.90 16.85
CA LEU A 25 -8.85 -2.63 17.58
C LEU A 25 -8.45 -4.09 17.80
N ASN A 26 -7.79 -4.72 16.84
CA ASN A 26 -7.47 -6.14 16.90
C ASN A 26 -6.04 -6.40 17.39
N ARG A 27 -5.79 -6.16 18.69
CA ARG A 27 -4.50 -6.37 19.37
C ARG A 27 -3.94 -7.80 19.23
N ARG A 28 -4.82 -8.79 19.00
CA ARG A 28 -4.49 -10.22 18.76
C ARG A 28 -3.93 -10.50 17.34
N MET A 29 -4.04 -9.55 16.41
CA MET A 29 -3.56 -9.67 15.03
C MET A 29 -2.22 -8.93 14.80
N ARG A 30 -1.46 -8.61 15.85
CA ARG A 30 -0.10 -8.05 15.75
C ARG A 30 0.93 -9.09 15.28
N THR A 31 0.68 -9.69 14.11
CA THR A 31 1.62 -10.57 13.41
C THR A 31 2.43 -9.71 12.43
N LYS A 32 3.69 -10.06 12.12
CA LYS A 32 4.58 -9.31 11.23
C LYS A 32 3.94 -8.89 9.88
N THR A 33 2.92 -9.61 9.43
CA THR A 33 2.12 -9.32 8.22
C THR A 33 1.31 -8.02 8.31
N ASN A 34 0.76 -7.66 9.47
CA ASN A 34 -0.08 -6.46 9.60
C ASN A 34 0.71 -5.14 9.61
N ALA A 35 1.95 -5.15 10.09
CA ALA A 35 2.84 -3.99 9.97
C ALA A 35 3.16 -3.66 8.51
N PHE A 36 3.23 -4.69 7.67
CA PHE A 36 3.51 -4.56 6.26
C PHE A 36 2.32 -4.00 5.48
N LEU A 37 1.10 -4.43 5.82
CA LEU A 37 -0.14 -3.82 5.30
C LEU A 37 -0.31 -2.37 5.75
N LEU A 38 0.05 -2.05 6.99
CA LEU A 38 -0.01 -0.68 7.52
C LEU A 38 0.94 0.25 6.74
N ASN A 39 2.18 -0.19 6.52
CA ASN A 39 3.17 0.58 5.78
C ASN A 39 2.74 0.81 4.32
N LEU A 40 2.12 -0.20 3.69
CA LEU A 40 1.56 -0.09 2.35
C LEU A 40 0.41 0.93 2.28
N ALA A 41 -0.46 0.93 3.30
CA ALA A 41 -1.58 1.84 3.42
C ALA A 41 -1.09 3.30 3.56
N ILE A 42 -0.13 3.54 4.46
CA ILE A 42 0.49 4.85 4.67
C ILE A 42 1.17 5.35 3.38
N SER A 43 1.92 4.51 2.66
CA SER A 43 2.53 4.90 1.39
C SER A 43 1.49 5.27 0.32
N ASN A 44 0.37 4.56 0.24
CA ASN A 44 -0.74 4.92 -0.67
C ASN A 44 -1.39 6.25 -0.28
N PHE A 45 -1.52 6.53 1.02
CA PHE A 45 -2.05 7.79 1.53
C PHE A 45 -1.17 8.98 1.13
N LEU A 46 0.13 8.90 1.41
CA LEU A 46 1.07 9.95 1.04
C LEU A 46 1.09 10.12 -0.48
N LEU A 47 1.09 9.05 -1.27
CA LEU A 47 1.08 9.16 -2.72
C LEU A 47 -0.20 9.83 -3.25
N GLY A 48 -1.38 9.45 -2.74
CA GLY A 48 -2.64 10.03 -3.17
C GLY A 48 -2.76 11.51 -2.80
N VAL A 49 -2.21 11.91 -1.66
CA VAL A 49 -2.22 13.31 -1.20
C VAL A 49 -1.16 14.15 -1.91
N PHE A 50 0.04 13.62 -2.20
CA PHE A 50 1.12 14.38 -2.81
C PHE A 50 1.15 14.27 -4.34
N CYS A 51 0.97 13.10 -4.93
CA CYS A 51 1.13 12.92 -6.38
C CYS A 51 -0.04 13.55 -7.16
N MET A 52 -1.28 13.36 -6.72
CA MET A 52 -2.47 13.85 -7.43
C MET A 52 -2.50 15.37 -7.61
N PRO A 53 -2.39 16.22 -6.57
CA PRO A 53 -2.51 17.67 -6.75
C PRO A 53 -1.35 18.23 -7.54
N PHE A 54 -0.16 17.64 -7.41
CA PHE A 54 1.01 18.06 -8.16
C PHE A 54 0.93 17.70 -9.66
N THR A 55 0.40 16.53 -10.01
CA THR A 55 0.11 16.21 -11.42
C THR A 55 -0.93 17.16 -12.03
N LEU A 56 -1.94 17.59 -11.26
CA LEU A 56 -2.91 18.59 -11.72
C LEU A 56 -2.28 19.95 -11.99
N ILE A 57 -1.48 20.42 -11.03
CA ILE A 57 -0.82 21.71 -11.09
C ILE A 57 0.14 21.74 -12.28
N GLY A 58 0.87 20.65 -12.53
CA GLY A 58 1.73 20.54 -13.70
C GLY A 58 1.00 20.47 -15.04
N LEU A 59 -0.27 20.04 -15.05
CA LEU A 59 -1.11 20.07 -16.25
C LEU A 59 -1.77 21.43 -16.48
N LEU A 60 -2.17 22.14 -15.42
CA LEU A 60 -2.88 23.42 -15.50
C LEU A 60 -1.94 24.63 -15.61
N MET A 61 -0.79 24.60 -14.94
CA MET A 61 0.16 25.71 -14.91
C MET A 61 1.38 25.33 -15.73
N LYS A 62 1.52 25.94 -16.92
CA LYS A 62 2.69 25.80 -17.79
C LYS A 62 3.97 26.40 -17.15
N GLU A 63 3.82 27.16 -16.06
CA GLU A 63 4.87 27.78 -15.24
C GLU A 63 4.84 27.21 -13.81
N PHE A 64 5.77 26.32 -13.48
CA PHE A 64 5.88 25.68 -12.17
C PHE A 64 6.48 26.65 -11.13
N ILE A 65 5.63 27.37 -10.40
CA ILE A 65 6.06 28.30 -9.33
C ILE A 65 6.73 27.59 -8.13
N PHE A 66 6.51 26.28 -7.97
CA PHE A 66 7.13 25.46 -6.92
C PHE A 66 8.58 25.03 -7.22
N GLY A 67 9.11 25.38 -8.41
CA GLY A 67 10.51 25.19 -8.80
C GLY A 67 10.85 23.80 -9.37
N ALA A 68 11.96 23.73 -10.11
CA ALA A 68 12.46 22.52 -10.79
C ALA A 68 12.66 21.30 -9.85
N PHE A 69 12.82 21.57 -8.55
CA PHE A 69 12.98 20.54 -7.52
C PHE A 69 11.77 19.60 -7.43
N LEU A 70 10.54 20.13 -7.48
CA LEU A 70 9.33 19.33 -7.40
C LEU A 70 9.00 18.62 -8.72
N CYS A 71 9.30 19.25 -9.86
CA CYS A 71 9.20 18.61 -11.17
C CYS A 71 10.06 17.34 -11.26
N SER A 72 11.26 17.37 -10.66
CA SER A 72 12.11 16.19 -10.55
C SER A 72 11.64 15.24 -9.44
N SER A 73 11.24 15.73 -8.26
CA SER A 73 10.90 14.85 -7.13
C SER A 73 9.66 13.97 -7.35
N ILE A 74 8.65 14.45 -8.08
CA ILE A 74 7.40 13.72 -8.34
C ILE A 74 7.63 12.37 -9.06
N PRO A 75 8.31 12.31 -10.22
CA PRO A 75 8.57 11.04 -10.90
C PRO A 75 9.42 10.09 -10.04
N TYR A 76 10.37 10.60 -9.24
CA TYR A 76 11.14 9.75 -8.31
C TYR A 76 10.23 9.11 -7.25
N LEU A 77 9.35 9.89 -6.62
CA LEU A 77 8.37 9.39 -5.64
C LEU A 77 7.43 8.35 -6.26
N GLN A 78 6.99 8.59 -7.50
CA GLN A 78 6.13 7.66 -8.24
C GLN A 78 6.84 6.32 -8.49
N VAL A 79 8.11 6.34 -8.90
CA VAL A 79 8.91 5.13 -9.12
C VAL A 79 9.16 4.39 -7.80
N CYS A 80 9.57 5.09 -6.73
CA CYS A 80 9.76 4.49 -5.41
C CYS A 80 8.48 3.80 -4.91
N TYR A 81 7.32 4.41 -5.15
CA TYR A 81 6.04 3.81 -4.80
C TYR A 81 5.74 2.53 -5.57
N VAL A 82 5.91 2.54 -6.90
CA VAL A 82 5.65 1.35 -7.73
C VAL A 82 6.53 0.18 -7.26
N ILE A 83 7.81 0.45 -6.96
CA ILE A 83 8.73 -0.55 -6.42
C ILE A 83 8.25 -1.07 -5.06
N ALA A 84 7.89 -0.18 -4.13
CA ALA A 84 7.41 -0.55 -2.80
C ALA A 84 6.10 -1.36 -2.87
N PHE A 85 5.17 -0.98 -3.75
CA PHE A 85 3.91 -1.69 -3.96
C PHE A 85 4.12 -3.11 -4.50
N ILE A 86 4.95 -3.26 -5.54
CA ILE A 86 5.26 -4.56 -6.15
C ILE A 86 5.97 -5.46 -5.14
N PHE A 87 6.96 -4.93 -4.42
CA PHE A 87 7.65 -5.66 -3.37
C PHE A 87 6.67 -6.13 -2.29
N CYS A 88 5.78 -5.23 -1.87
CA CYS A 88 4.84 -5.52 -0.82
C CYS A 88 3.84 -6.62 -1.22
N TYR A 89 3.25 -6.48 -2.40
CA TYR A 89 2.37 -7.48 -3.00
C TYR A 89 3.05 -8.84 -3.14
N SER A 90 4.29 -8.86 -3.63
CA SER A 90 5.07 -10.09 -3.81
C SER A 90 5.34 -10.80 -2.48
N CYS A 91 5.72 -10.06 -1.43
CA CYS A 91 5.91 -10.63 -0.09
C CYS A 91 4.61 -11.21 0.49
N ILE A 92 3.47 -10.54 0.28
CA ILE A 92 2.16 -11.05 0.71
C ILE A 92 1.86 -12.36 -0.02
N ARG A 93 2.07 -12.41 -1.34
CA ARG A 93 1.81 -13.59 -2.15
C ARG A 93 2.71 -14.77 -1.78
N LEU A 94 4.01 -14.51 -1.60
CA LEU A 94 4.98 -15.52 -1.14
C LEU A 94 4.60 -16.09 0.22
N ARG A 95 4.18 -15.23 1.15
CA ARG A 95 3.72 -15.67 2.47
C ARG A 95 2.49 -16.57 2.38
N GLN A 96 1.52 -16.24 1.52
CA GLN A 96 0.36 -17.12 1.28
C GLN A 96 0.77 -18.47 0.68
N LEU A 97 1.72 -18.49 -0.25
CA LEU A 97 2.21 -19.72 -0.86
C LEU A 97 2.92 -20.62 0.17
N MET A 98 3.80 -20.06 1.00
CA MET A 98 4.45 -20.81 2.08
C MET A 98 3.43 -21.35 3.08
N ASP A 99 2.43 -20.55 3.47
CA ASP A 99 1.41 -20.96 4.43
C ASP A 99 0.51 -22.08 3.87
N THR A 100 0.23 -22.02 2.56
CA THR A 100 -0.51 -23.07 1.83
C THR A 100 0.33 -24.33 1.69
N GLY A 101 1.61 -24.21 1.33
CA GLY A 101 2.55 -25.34 1.26
C GLY A 101 2.71 -26.04 2.60
N PHE A 102 2.83 -25.28 3.70
CA PHE A 102 2.91 -25.85 5.05
C PHE A 102 1.60 -26.52 5.48
N ARG A 103 0.44 -25.98 5.08
CA ARG A 103 -0.87 -26.63 5.29
C ARG A 103 -0.98 -27.94 4.51
N VAL A 104 -0.60 -27.94 3.23
CA VAL A 104 -0.63 -29.13 2.36
C VAL A 104 0.33 -30.20 2.87
N SER A 105 1.57 -29.82 3.19
CA SER A 105 2.57 -30.71 3.76
C SER A 105 2.07 -31.34 5.06
N ARG A 106 1.47 -30.58 5.98
CA ARG A 106 0.82 -31.14 7.19
C ARG A 106 -0.40 -32.02 6.93
N LYS A 107 -1.11 -31.84 5.81
CA LYS A 107 -2.27 -32.67 5.44
C LYS A 107 -1.81 -34.01 4.85
N ILE A 108 -0.76 -33.97 4.01
CA ILE A 108 -0.11 -35.16 3.47
C ILE A 108 0.57 -35.95 4.58
N LEU A 109 1.32 -35.29 5.48
CA LEU A 109 1.98 -35.94 6.61
C LEU A 109 0.99 -36.64 7.56
N ARG A 110 -0.22 -36.10 7.72
CA ARG A 110 -1.30 -36.73 8.50
C ARG A 110 -1.95 -37.91 7.78
N HIS A 111 -2.01 -37.92 6.45
CA HIS A 111 -2.47 -39.09 5.69
C HIS A 111 -1.39 -40.17 5.54
N LEU A 112 -0.11 -39.80 5.61
CA LEU A 112 1.04 -40.71 5.50
C LEU A 112 1.51 -41.28 6.84
N SER A 113 0.84 -40.93 7.95
CA SER A 113 1.05 -41.55 9.27
C SER A 113 -0.06 -42.58 9.50
N PRO A 114 0.07 -43.83 9.01
CA PRO A 114 -0.81 -44.92 9.42
C PRO A 114 -0.39 -45.36 10.83
N VAL A 115 -1.14 -44.90 11.83
CA VAL A 115 -1.30 -45.61 13.10
C VAL A 115 -2.79 -45.81 13.29
#